data_AF-A0A672LCM6-F1
#
_entry.id   AF-A0A672LCM6-F1
#
_cell.length_a   1.000
_cell.length_b   1.000
_cell.length_c   1.000
_cell.angle_alpha   90.00
_cell.angle_beta   90.00
_cell.angle_gamma   90.00
#
_symmetry.space_group_name_H-M   'P 1'
#
loop_
_entity.id
_entity.type
_entity.pdbx_description
1 polymer ?
#
loop_
_entity_poly.entity_id
_entity_poly.type
_entity_poly.pdbx_seq_one_letter_code
_entity_poly.pdbx_strand_id
1 'polypeptide(L)'
;QLYIYLILHCYTYYTYSEHKDFSITGCSETEKESMTGSDGEEVWHADFNQKTGVVTLPDFADPTSFPGFYEVSLGDQEVCKQNLAVLIKAYKSPPEEMEPPETSIYPRNDVQLAVENTLICHVTGFFPPPVNVSWTKNNVVVTEGVSLSQYRPRSDGTFHVFSSLKITPEERDIYSCTVNHRARRPKYGVRVAAVLPSVGPAVFCGVGLTLGLLGVATGLFFLIKATTTDTPDMAKNIKHLMQWTQSIKTVPPGF
;
A
#
# COMPACT_ATOMS: atom_id res chain seq x y z
N GLN A 1 51.64 -21.01 -26.91
CA GLN A 1 50.71 -20.10 -26.23
C GLN A 1 49.32 -20.31 -26.81
N LEU A 2 48.39 -20.83 -26.01
CA LEU A 2 46.99 -21.01 -26.42
C LEU A 2 46.23 -19.75 -25.99
N TYR A 3 45.66 -19.01 -26.95
CA TYR A 3 44.78 -17.87 -26.67
C TYR A 3 43.34 -18.38 -26.55
N ILE A 4 42.77 -18.29 -25.36
CA ILE A 4 41.34 -18.54 -25.11
C ILE A 4 40.60 -17.24 -25.42
N TYR A 5 39.80 -17.23 -26.48
CA TYR A 5 38.88 -16.14 -26.79
C TYR A 5 37.57 -16.38 -26.05
N LEU A 6 37.29 -15.55 -25.03
CA LEU A 6 36.00 -15.53 -24.35
C LEU A 6 35.06 -14.59 -25.14
N ILE A 7 34.11 -15.15 -25.87
CA ILE A 7 33.07 -14.35 -26.56
C ILE A 7 31.87 -14.22 -25.63
N LEU A 8 31.77 -13.10 -24.93
CA LEU A 8 30.58 -12.72 -24.16
C LEU A 8 29.45 -12.38 -25.15
N HIS A 9 28.45 -13.26 -25.29
CA HIS A 9 27.21 -12.93 -25.98
C HIS A 9 26.29 -12.19 -25.01
N CYS A 10 26.24 -10.87 -25.12
CA CYS A 10 25.24 -10.06 -24.43
C CYS A 10 23.94 -10.14 -25.24
N TYR A 11 22.98 -10.95 -24.77
CA TYR A 11 21.63 -10.93 -25.30
C TYR A 11 20.86 -9.78 -24.65
N THR A 12 20.67 -8.68 -25.37
CA THR A 12 19.71 -7.64 -24.98
C THR A 12 18.30 -8.17 -25.26
N TYR A 13 17.62 -8.67 -24.22
CA TYR A 13 16.20 -8.94 -24.28
C TYR A 13 15.44 -7.61 -24.28
N TYR A 14 14.80 -7.26 -25.41
CA TYR A 14 13.83 -6.18 -25.45
C TYR A 14 12.53 -6.68 -24.82
N THR A 15 12.27 -6.31 -23.57
CA THR A 15 10.93 -6.44 -23.00
C THR A 15 10.10 -5.28 -23.52
N TYR A 16 9.11 -5.55 -24.39
CA TYR A 16 8.08 -4.57 -24.68
C TYR A 16 7.27 -4.37 -23.40
N SER A 17 7.31 -3.16 -22.83
CA SER A 17 6.35 -2.76 -21.81
C SER A 17 5.03 -2.43 -22.52
N GLU A 18 4.01 -3.26 -22.31
CA GLU A 18 2.65 -2.94 -22.72
C GLU A 18 2.09 -1.92 -21.73
N HIS A 19 1.88 -0.69 -22.21
CA HIS A 19 1.20 0.36 -21.47
C HIS A 19 -0.30 0.30 -21.74
N LYS A 20 -1.12 0.53 -20.71
CA LYS A 20 -2.58 0.56 -20.82
C LYS A 20 -3.10 1.98 -20.66
N ASP A 21 -3.30 2.63 -21.80
CA ASP A 21 -3.97 3.93 -21.85
C ASP A 21 -5.49 3.77 -21.74
N PHE A 22 -6.13 4.72 -21.07
CA PHE A 22 -7.59 4.80 -20.97
C PHE A 22 -8.06 6.25 -21.03
N SER A 23 -9.26 6.45 -21.56
CA SER A 23 -9.95 7.73 -21.51
C SER A 23 -11.39 7.49 -21.04
N ILE A 24 -11.87 8.35 -20.15
CA ILE A 24 -13.24 8.36 -19.68
C ILE A 24 -13.88 9.65 -20.14
N THR A 25 -15.02 9.53 -20.81
CA THR A 25 -15.97 10.63 -20.98
C THR A 25 -17.29 10.18 -20.38
N GLY A 26 -17.66 10.79 -19.25
CA GLY A 26 -18.94 10.58 -18.59
C GLY A 26 -19.79 11.84 -18.67
N CYS A 27 -21.10 11.66 -18.86
CA CYS A 27 -22.05 12.77 -18.82
C CYS A 27 -23.36 12.31 -18.18
N SER A 28 -23.98 13.23 -17.45
CA SER A 28 -25.36 13.14 -17.01
C SER A 28 -26.06 14.48 -17.28
N GLU A 29 -27.29 14.64 -16.80
CA GLU A 29 -27.99 15.93 -16.87
C GLU A 29 -27.24 17.03 -16.11
N THR A 30 -26.54 16.67 -15.02
CA THR A 30 -25.89 17.64 -14.11
C THR A 30 -24.37 17.47 -14.03
N GLU A 31 -23.85 16.29 -14.31
CA GLU A 31 -22.44 15.95 -14.10
C GLU A 31 -21.71 15.77 -15.43
N LYS A 32 -20.42 16.07 -15.41
CA LYS A 32 -19.51 15.96 -16.55
C LYS A 32 -18.19 15.40 -16.05
N GLU A 33 -17.67 14.42 -16.77
CA GLU A 33 -16.40 13.76 -16.47
C GLU A 33 -15.61 13.63 -17.77
N SER A 34 -14.34 14.03 -17.74
CA SER A 34 -13.43 13.86 -18.88
C SER A 34 -12.02 13.72 -18.33
N MET A 35 -11.46 12.52 -18.46
CA MET A 35 -10.11 12.23 -18.01
C MET A 35 -9.39 11.26 -18.93
N THR A 36 -8.06 11.33 -18.90
CA THR A 36 -7.16 10.40 -19.57
C THR A 36 -6.17 9.87 -18.55
N GLY A 37 -5.81 8.60 -18.68
CA GLY A 37 -4.85 7.94 -17.82
C GLY A 37 -4.02 6.89 -18.54
N SER A 38 -2.93 6.48 -17.89
CA SER A 38 -1.99 5.45 -18.36
C SER A 38 -1.65 4.54 -17.18
N ASP A 39 -1.66 3.23 -17.40
CA ASP A 39 -1.31 2.21 -16.40
C ASP A 39 -2.08 2.32 -15.07
N GLY A 40 -3.33 2.79 -15.14
CA GLY A 40 -4.20 3.01 -13.98
C GLY A 40 -3.96 4.33 -13.23
N GLU A 41 -3.01 5.14 -13.69
CA GLU A 41 -2.77 6.48 -13.18
C GLU A 41 -3.46 7.53 -14.05
N GLU A 42 -3.82 8.64 -13.42
CA GLU A 42 -4.38 9.80 -14.11
C GLU A 42 -3.24 10.65 -14.67
N VAL A 43 -3.34 11.02 -15.95
CA VAL A 43 -2.35 11.88 -16.61
C VAL A 43 -2.91 13.28 -16.90
N TRP A 44 -4.23 13.36 -17.12
CA TRP A 44 -4.92 14.60 -17.43
C TRP A 44 -6.42 14.51 -17.13
N HIS A 45 -7.04 15.61 -16.72
CA HIS A 45 -8.51 15.74 -16.67
C HIS A 45 -9.00 17.15 -17.01
N ALA A 46 -10.26 17.25 -17.42
CA ALA A 46 -10.94 18.53 -17.57
C ALA A 46 -11.60 18.95 -16.25
N ASP A 47 -11.14 20.05 -15.66
CA ASP A 47 -11.87 20.70 -14.58
C ASP A 47 -12.96 21.60 -15.18
N PHE A 48 -14.19 21.08 -15.21
CA PHE A 48 -15.34 21.82 -15.73
C PHE A 48 -15.78 23.00 -14.85
N ASN A 49 -15.40 23.02 -13.57
CA ASN A 49 -15.70 24.12 -12.66
C ASN A 49 -14.74 25.29 -12.89
N GLN A 50 -13.44 24.99 -12.96
CA GLN A 50 -12.39 25.98 -13.23
C GLN A 50 -12.25 26.32 -14.72
N LYS A 51 -12.88 25.55 -15.59
CA LYS A 51 -12.83 25.68 -17.06
C LYS A 51 -11.42 25.56 -17.62
N THR A 52 -10.68 24.56 -17.16
CA THR A 52 -9.30 24.32 -17.57
C THR A 52 -9.01 22.82 -17.66
N GLY A 53 -8.01 22.45 -18.46
CA GLY A 53 -7.37 21.14 -18.36
C GLY A 53 -6.34 21.14 -17.23
N VAL A 54 -6.24 20.02 -16.51
CA VAL A 54 -5.28 19.80 -15.43
C VAL A 54 -4.39 18.64 -15.83
N VAL A 55 -3.08 18.89 -15.91
CA VAL A 55 -2.06 17.86 -16.12
C VAL A 55 -1.58 17.38 -14.76
N THR A 56 -1.64 16.07 -14.51
CA THR A 56 -1.22 15.45 -13.24
C THR A 56 0.10 14.71 -13.35
N LEU A 57 0.69 14.67 -14.54
CA LEU A 57 2.00 14.09 -14.77
C LEU A 57 3.11 14.85 -14.01
N PRO A 58 4.18 14.14 -13.59
CA PRO A 58 5.35 14.79 -13.00
C PRO A 58 6.05 15.76 -13.96
N ASP A 59 6.74 16.77 -13.41
CA ASP A 59 7.42 17.82 -14.18
C ASP A 59 8.46 17.31 -15.19
N PHE A 60 9.00 16.11 -15.00
CA PHE A 60 9.96 15.50 -15.92
C PHE A 60 9.31 14.82 -17.13
N ALA A 61 8.01 14.55 -17.08
CA ALA A 61 7.27 13.91 -18.15
C ALA A 61 6.73 14.96 -19.11
N ASP A 62 6.81 14.68 -20.41
CA ASP A 62 6.24 15.56 -21.41
C ASP A 62 4.71 15.67 -21.21
N PRO A 63 4.14 16.88 -21.23
CA PRO A 63 2.72 17.05 -21.03
C PRO A 63 1.94 16.41 -22.17
N THR A 64 0.89 15.66 -21.83
CA THR A 64 -0.04 15.04 -22.79
C THR A 64 -1.08 16.03 -23.33
N SER A 65 -1.12 17.25 -22.81
CA SER A 65 -2.11 18.29 -23.14
C SER A 65 -1.61 19.23 -24.25
N PHE A 66 -2.55 19.80 -25.02
CA PHE A 66 -2.28 20.77 -26.09
C PHE A 66 -3.32 21.92 -26.08
N PRO A 67 -3.01 23.09 -26.69
CA PRO A 67 -3.98 24.17 -26.80
C PRO A 67 -5.25 23.70 -27.53
N GLY A 68 -6.41 23.85 -26.88
CA GLY A 68 -7.68 23.33 -27.41
C GLY A 68 -8.16 22.02 -26.77
N PHE A 69 -7.35 21.36 -25.93
CA PHE A 69 -7.73 20.03 -25.43
C PHE A 69 -8.95 20.08 -24.48
N TYR A 70 -9.07 21.12 -23.67
CA TYR A 70 -10.26 21.35 -22.84
C TYR A 70 -11.51 21.60 -23.71
N GLU A 71 -11.37 22.34 -24.81
CA GLU A 71 -12.45 22.61 -25.75
C GLU A 71 -12.91 21.33 -26.48
N VAL A 72 -11.99 20.41 -26.77
CA VAL A 72 -12.34 19.06 -27.27
C VAL A 72 -13.21 18.33 -26.25
N SER A 73 -12.84 18.35 -24.96
CA SER A 73 -13.68 17.75 -23.90
C SER A 73 -15.07 18.37 -23.84
N LEU A 74 -15.23 19.68 -24.10
CA LEU A 74 -16.56 20.28 -24.20
C LEU A 74 -17.37 19.70 -25.37
N GLY A 75 -16.74 19.50 -26.52
CA GLY A 75 -17.36 18.85 -27.68
C GLY A 75 -17.80 17.41 -27.37
N ASP A 76 -16.91 16.64 -26.73
CA ASP A 76 -17.18 15.25 -26.35
C ASP A 76 -18.35 15.13 -25.37
N GLN A 77 -18.52 16.11 -24.48
CA GLN A 77 -19.68 16.17 -23.57
C GLN A 77 -21.01 16.34 -24.31
N GLU A 78 -21.04 17.14 -25.38
CA GLU A 78 -22.26 17.31 -26.19
C GLU A 78 -22.58 16.03 -26.98
N VAL A 79 -21.56 15.37 -27.53
CA VAL A 79 -21.72 14.06 -28.19
C VAL A 79 -22.20 13.01 -27.20
N CYS A 80 -21.64 12.97 -25.99
CA CYS A 80 -22.04 12.06 -24.92
C CYS A 80 -23.52 12.22 -24.59
N LYS A 81 -24.01 13.45 -24.42
CA LYS A 81 -25.43 13.72 -24.12
C LYS A 81 -26.36 13.28 -25.23
N GLN A 82 -25.98 13.52 -26.49
CA GLN A 82 -26.76 13.06 -27.65
C GLN A 82 -26.86 11.53 -27.68
N ASN A 83 -25.74 10.85 -27.47
CA ASN A 83 -25.70 9.39 -27.41
C ASN A 83 -26.52 8.86 -26.24
N LEU A 84 -26.41 9.46 -25.05
CA LEU A 84 -27.20 9.09 -23.88
C LEU A 84 -28.71 9.20 -24.16
N ALA A 85 -29.16 10.28 -24.80
CA ALA A 85 -30.57 10.45 -25.17
C ALA A 85 -31.08 9.38 -26.15
N VAL A 86 -30.22 8.91 -27.07
CA VAL A 86 -30.54 7.80 -27.98
C VAL A 86 -30.61 6.47 -27.21
N LEU A 87 -29.62 6.21 -26.35
CA LEU A 87 -29.55 4.97 -25.56
C LEU A 87 -30.73 4.82 -24.59
N ILE A 88 -31.15 5.91 -23.94
CA ILE A 88 -32.34 5.92 -23.08
C ILE A 88 -33.59 5.49 -23.85
N LYS A 89 -33.79 6.00 -25.08
CA LYS A 89 -34.93 5.63 -25.93
C LYS A 89 -34.84 4.17 -26.39
N ALA A 90 -33.65 3.71 -26.76
CA ALA A 90 -33.44 2.36 -27.28
C ALA A 90 -33.60 1.28 -26.20
N TYR A 91 -32.98 1.48 -25.04
CA TYR A 91 -32.90 0.48 -23.96
C TYR A 91 -33.96 0.67 -22.87
N LYS A 92 -34.73 1.78 -22.90
CA LYS A 92 -35.78 2.11 -21.93
C LYS A 92 -35.28 2.12 -20.48
N SER A 93 -34.03 2.54 -20.27
CA SER A 93 -33.37 2.66 -18.96
C SER A 93 -33.48 1.39 -18.11
N PRO A 94 -32.73 0.32 -18.45
CA PRO A 94 -32.70 -0.88 -17.63
C PRO A 94 -32.24 -0.54 -16.20
N PRO A 95 -32.55 -1.40 -15.20
CA PRO A 95 -32.05 -1.22 -13.85
C PRO A 95 -30.53 -1.07 -13.85
N GLU A 96 -30.03 -0.05 -13.13
CA GLU A 96 -28.59 0.20 -12.99
C GLU A 96 -27.98 -0.88 -12.09
N GLU A 97 -26.88 -1.47 -12.54
CA GLU A 97 -26.08 -2.39 -11.72
C GLU A 97 -25.46 -1.62 -10.54
N MET A 98 -25.32 -2.28 -9.39
CA MET A 98 -25.00 -1.61 -8.14
C MET A 98 -23.99 -2.44 -7.36
N GLU A 99 -22.74 -1.99 -7.37
CA GLU A 99 -21.63 -2.61 -6.66
C GLU A 99 -21.19 -1.71 -5.49
N PRO A 100 -21.21 -2.20 -4.23
CA PRO A 100 -20.86 -1.40 -3.07
C PRO A 100 -19.34 -1.19 -2.94
N PRO A 101 -18.89 -0.03 -2.40
CA PRO A 101 -17.47 0.24 -2.24
C PRO A 101 -16.82 -0.58 -1.12
N GLU A 102 -15.60 -1.02 -1.39
CA GLU A 102 -14.63 -1.42 -0.39
C GLU A 102 -13.72 -0.24 -0.04
N THR A 103 -13.34 -0.14 1.23
CA THR A 103 -12.59 1.03 1.73
C THR A 103 -11.41 0.59 2.58
N SER A 104 -10.25 1.16 2.30
CA SER A 104 -9.03 0.98 3.10
C SER A 104 -8.42 2.35 3.42
N ILE A 105 -7.82 2.46 4.60
CA ILE A 105 -7.15 3.68 5.05
C ILE A 105 -5.72 3.32 5.42
N TYR A 106 -4.75 4.06 4.90
CA TYR A 106 -3.33 3.88 5.20
C TYR A 106 -2.60 5.23 5.15
N PRO A 107 -1.52 5.41 5.93
CA PRO A 107 -0.70 6.61 5.85
C PRO A 107 0.22 6.53 4.62
N ARG A 108 0.57 7.69 4.06
CA ARG A 108 1.53 7.80 2.96
C ARG A 108 2.94 7.40 3.40
N ASN A 109 3.34 7.87 4.58
CA ASN A 109 4.64 7.58 5.21
C ASN A 109 4.43 6.96 6.60
N ASP A 110 5.49 6.43 7.20
CA ASP A 110 5.45 5.98 8.60
C ASP A 110 4.97 7.09 9.54
N VAL A 111 4.09 6.74 10.48
CA VAL A 111 3.45 7.72 11.37
C VAL A 111 4.42 8.14 12.47
N GLN A 112 4.73 9.44 12.52
CA GLN A 112 5.53 10.08 13.57
C GLN A 112 4.73 11.23 14.18
N LEU A 113 4.70 11.31 15.51
CA LEU A 113 3.97 12.36 16.22
C LEU A 113 4.53 13.74 15.90
N ALA A 114 3.64 14.73 15.78
CA ALA A 114 3.98 16.13 15.47
C ALA A 114 4.74 16.34 14.14
N VAL A 115 4.80 15.32 13.27
CA VAL A 115 5.40 15.41 11.92
C VAL A 115 4.29 15.32 10.88
N GLU A 116 4.31 16.21 9.88
CA GLU A 116 3.31 16.20 8.81
C GLU A 116 3.29 14.86 8.05
N ASN A 117 2.09 14.36 7.78
CA ASN A 117 1.86 13.18 6.99
C ASN A 117 0.54 13.32 6.20
N THR A 118 0.19 12.33 5.40
CA THR A 118 -1.08 12.29 4.69
C THR A 118 -1.70 10.92 4.84
N LEU A 119 -2.96 10.87 5.26
CA LEU A 119 -3.76 9.66 5.21
C LEU A 119 -4.40 9.54 3.83
N ILE A 120 -4.41 8.32 3.30
CA ILE A 120 -5.03 7.98 2.02
C ILE A 120 -6.18 7.02 2.33
N CYS A 121 -7.39 7.39 1.89
CA CYS A 121 -8.55 6.53 1.87
C CYS A 121 -8.75 6.06 0.43
N HIS A 122 -8.45 4.78 0.18
CA HIS A 122 -8.68 4.14 -1.10
C HIS A 122 -10.06 3.49 -1.08
N VAL A 123 -10.93 3.98 -1.97
CA VAL A 123 -12.32 3.52 -2.15
C VAL A 123 -12.37 2.82 -3.50
N THR A 124 -12.73 1.54 -3.53
CA THR A 124 -12.59 0.70 -4.74
C THR A 124 -13.77 -0.25 -4.90
N GLY A 125 -13.94 -0.79 -6.11
CA GLY A 125 -14.92 -1.85 -6.38
C GLY A 125 -16.35 -1.36 -6.47
N PHE A 126 -16.58 -0.06 -6.60
CA PHE A 126 -17.93 0.50 -6.62
C PHE A 126 -18.41 0.81 -8.03
N PHE A 127 -19.71 0.67 -8.22
CA PHE A 127 -20.42 1.15 -9.39
C PHE A 127 -21.87 1.44 -8.98
N PRO A 128 -22.50 2.51 -9.50
CA PRO A 128 -21.96 3.58 -10.35
C PRO A 128 -21.24 4.68 -9.54
N PRO A 129 -20.47 5.57 -10.17
CA PRO A 129 -20.13 6.88 -9.59
C PRO A 129 -21.39 7.77 -9.47
N PRO A 130 -21.38 8.85 -8.66
CA PRO A 130 -20.32 9.27 -7.73
C PRO A 130 -20.36 8.57 -6.35
N VAL A 131 -19.30 8.75 -5.58
CA VAL A 131 -19.25 8.45 -4.13
C VAL A 131 -18.99 9.73 -3.34
N ASN A 132 -19.59 9.83 -2.15
CA ASN A 132 -19.32 10.92 -1.22
C ASN A 132 -18.39 10.43 -0.12
N VAL A 133 -17.19 11.01 -0.04
CA VAL A 133 -16.17 10.66 0.94
C VAL A 133 -16.04 11.79 1.96
N SER A 134 -16.05 11.45 3.25
CA SER A 134 -15.89 12.41 4.35
C SER A 134 -14.89 11.91 5.38
N TRP A 135 -14.15 12.84 5.97
CA TRP A 135 -13.16 12.56 6.99
C TRP A 135 -13.62 13.04 8.36
N THR A 136 -13.23 12.30 9.39
CA THR A 136 -13.37 12.75 10.78
C THR A 136 -12.07 12.55 11.54
N LYS A 137 -11.76 13.51 12.42
CA LYS A 137 -10.72 13.42 13.46
C LYS A 137 -11.43 13.43 14.80
N ASN A 138 -11.26 12.38 15.61
CA ASN A 138 -11.89 12.24 16.92
C ASN A 138 -13.43 12.44 16.87
N ASN A 139 -14.06 11.87 15.83
CA ASN A 139 -15.49 12.00 15.50
C ASN A 139 -15.97 13.41 15.08
N VAL A 140 -15.07 14.37 14.91
CA VAL A 140 -15.38 15.70 14.38
C VAL A 140 -15.05 15.73 12.89
N VAL A 141 -15.98 16.23 12.06
CA VAL A 141 -15.78 16.34 10.61
C VAL A 141 -14.64 17.30 10.31
N VAL A 142 -13.73 16.89 9.41
CA VAL A 142 -12.63 17.71 8.92
C VAL A 142 -12.71 17.85 7.40
N THR A 143 -12.54 19.06 6.92
CA THR A 143 -12.57 19.42 5.48
C THR A 143 -11.27 20.06 5.01
N GLU A 144 -10.52 20.68 5.92
CA GLU A 144 -9.24 21.29 5.60
C GLU A 144 -8.20 20.22 5.23
N GLY A 145 -7.45 20.45 4.14
CA GLY A 145 -6.44 19.52 3.67
C GLY A 145 -6.99 18.21 3.08
N VAL A 146 -8.30 18.13 2.86
CA VAL A 146 -8.95 17.02 2.16
C VAL A 146 -8.89 17.24 0.65
N SER A 147 -8.50 16.21 -0.09
CA SER A 147 -8.65 16.15 -1.54
C SER A 147 -9.31 14.85 -1.99
N LEU A 148 -9.90 14.86 -3.18
CA LEU A 148 -10.46 13.71 -3.86
C LEU A 148 -9.88 13.68 -5.27
N SER A 149 -9.47 12.50 -5.72
CA SER A 149 -8.99 12.28 -7.10
C SER A 149 -10.13 12.03 -8.08
N GLN A 150 -9.83 11.97 -9.37
CA GLN A 150 -10.79 11.56 -10.39
C GLN A 150 -11.16 10.08 -10.27
N TYR A 151 -12.33 9.71 -10.79
CA TYR A 151 -12.79 8.32 -10.83
C TYR A 151 -12.02 7.53 -11.88
N ARG A 152 -11.30 6.48 -11.47
CA ARG A 152 -10.53 5.66 -12.42
C ARG A 152 -11.20 4.31 -12.64
N PRO A 153 -11.21 3.80 -13.88
CA PRO A 153 -11.90 2.57 -14.21
C PRO A 153 -11.00 1.38 -13.88
N ARG A 154 -11.61 0.32 -13.34
CA ARG A 154 -10.95 -0.97 -13.13
C ARG A 154 -11.26 -1.90 -14.29
N SER A 155 -10.46 -2.96 -14.42
CA SER A 155 -10.64 -3.98 -15.47
C SER A 155 -11.94 -4.76 -15.37
N ASP A 156 -12.58 -4.77 -14.20
CA ASP A 156 -13.87 -5.44 -13.94
C ASP A 156 -15.09 -4.54 -14.17
N GLY A 157 -14.90 -3.33 -14.71
CA GLY A 157 -15.98 -2.38 -14.98
C GLY A 157 -16.41 -1.52 -13.77
N THR A 158 -15.85 -1.77 -12.59
CA THR A 158 -16.06 -0.91 -11.40
C THR A 158 -15.08 0.27 -11.38
N PHE A 159 -15.27 1.19 -10.44
CA PHE A 159 -14.41 2.35 -10.25
C PHE A 159 -13.63 2.26 -8.94
N HIS A 160 -12.53 3.03 -8.89
CA HIS A 160 -11.89 3.40 -7.65
C HIS A 160 -11.54 4.89 -7.61
N VAL A 161 -11.41 5.42 -6.40
CA VAL A 161 -11.03 6.80 -6.12
C VAL A 161 -10.21 6.86 -4.83
N PHE A 162 -9.30 7.83 -4.77
CA PHE A 162 -8.49 8.12 -3.59
C PHE A 162 -8.93 9.46 -3.00
N SER A 163 -9.19 9.47 -1.69
CA SER A 163 -9.26 10.70 -0.90
C SER A 163 -8.04 10.82 -0.01
N SER A 164 -7.42 12.00 0.03
CA SER A 164 -6.28 12.28 0.89
C SER A 164 -6.65 13.27 1.98
N LEU A 165 -6.09 13.13 3.18
CA LEU A 165 -6.20 14.08 4.29
C LEU A 165 -4.80 14.40 4.82
N LYS A 166 -4.39 15.67 4.76
CA LYS A 166 -3.17 16.16 5.42
C LYS A 166 -3.37 16.13 6.94
N ILE A 167 -2.40 15.57 7.67
CA ILE A 167 -2.46 15.44 9.13
C ILE A 167 -1.13 15.79 9.78
N THR A 168 -1.20 16.24 11.02
CA THR A 168 -0.09 16.27 11.98
C THR A 168 -0.56 15.45 13.18
N PRO A 169 -0.19 14.16 13.26
CA PRO A 169 -0.79 13.23 14.21
C PRO A 169 -0.32 13.53 15.64
N GLU A 170 -1.27 13.54 16.57
CA GLU A 170 -1.04 13.61 18.00
C GLU A 170 -1.33 12.26 18.67
N GLU A 171 -0.88 12.11 19.92
CA GLU A 171 -1.17 10.91 20.69
C GLU A 171 -2.69 10.72 20.83
N ARG A 172 -3.18 9.51 20.51
CA ARG A 172 -4.61 9.12 20.61
C ARG A 172 -5.54 9.75 19.58
N ASP A 173 -5.02 10.44 18.57
CA ASP A 173 -5.84 10.82 17.43
C ASP A 173 -6.42 9.60 16.71
N ILE A 174 -7.72 9.65 16.45
CA ILE A 174 -8.46 8.64 15.67
C ILE A 174 -9.01 9.30 14.43
N TYR A 175 -8.57 8.81 13.28
CA TYR A 175 -9.04 9.26 11.98
C TYR A 175 -10.03 8.24 11.39
N SER A 176 -11.04 8.70 10.67
CA SER A 176 -11.98 7.80 9.99
C SER A 176 -12.42 8.38 8.66
N CYS A 177 -12.50 7.51 7.65
CA CYS A 177 -13.02 7.82 6.31
C CYS A 177 -14.39 7.16 6.16
N THR A 178 -15.41 7.99 5.93
CA THR A 178 -16.78 7.53 5.74
C THR A 178 -17.18 7.73 4.29
N VAL A 179 -17.57 6.63 3.64
CA VAL A 179 -18.00 6.61 2.24
C VAL A 179 -19.51 6.37 2.17
N ASN A 180 -20.22 7.29 1.52
CA ASN A 180 -21.63 7.14 1.19
C ASN A 180 -21.77 6.85 -0.31
N HIS A 181 -22.47 5.77 -0.64
CA HIS A 181 -22.67 5.29 -2.01
C HIS A 181 -24.06 4.70 -2.17
N ARG A 182 -24.64 4.82 -3.38
CA ARG A 182 -26.03 4.41 -3.67
C ARG A 182 -26.29 2.92 -3.45
N ALA A 183 -25.29 2.06 -3.68
CA ALA A 183 -25.40 0.62 -3.46
C ALA A 183 -25.23 0.22 -1.98
N ARG A 184 -24.79 1.14 -1.11
CA ARG A 184 -24.39 0.81 0.26
C ARG A 184 -25.59 0.74 1.21
N ARG A 185 -25.87 -0.44 1.77
CA ARG A 185 -26.70 -0.60 2.98
C ARG A 185 -25.89 -0.16 4.22
N PRO A 186 -26.52 0.35 5.30
CA PRO A 186 -25.78 0.98 6.41
C PRO A 186 -24.84 -0.03 7.09
N LYS A 187 -23.53 0.12 6.86
CA LYS A 187 -22.47 -0.49 7.66
C LYS A 187 -21.46 0.59 8.04
N TYR A 188 -21.06 0.54 9.31
CA TYR A 188 -20.16 1.46 10.00
C TYR A 188 -18.88 1.76 9.18
N GLY A 189 -18.43 3.02 9.17
CA GLY A 189 -17.24 3.47 8.45
C GLY A 189 -15.95 2.79 8.92
N VAL A 190 -14.91 2.82 8.08
CA VAL A 190 -13.59 2.28 8.44
C VAL A 190 -12.85 3.30 9.30
N ARG A 191 -12.33 2.84 10.44
CA ARG A 191 -11.63 3.68 11.44
C ARG A 191 -10.20 3.21 11.55
N VAL A 192 -9.26 4.16 11.63
CA VAL A 192 -7.85 3.87 11.90
C VAL A 192 -7.40 4.75 13.06
N ALA A 193 -6.93 4.11 14.13
CA ALA A 193 -6.19 4.80 15.18
C ALA A 193 -4.76 5.04 14.70
N ALA A 194 -4.14 6.15 15.11
CA ALA A 194 -2.70 6.33 14.89
C ALA A 194 -1.95 5.19 15.60
N VAL A 195 -1.49 4.19 14.83
CA VAL A 195 -0.66 3.11 15.35
C VAL A 195 0.75 3.64 15.46
N LEU A 196 1.16 3.98 16.68
CA LEU A 196 2.57 4.26 16.98
C LEU A 196 3.38 2.98 16.73
N PRO A 197 4.60 3.07 16.16
CA PRO A 197 5.51 1.95 16.16
C PRO A 197 5.69 1.44 17.59
N SER A 198 5.34 0.18 17.82
CA SER A 198 5.53 -0.47 19.11
C SER A 198 7.02 -0.46 19.44
N VAL A 199 7.37 0.10 20.60
CA VAL A 199 8.73 0.07 21.14
C VAL A 199 9.08 -1.34 21.67
N GLY A 200 8.10 -2.24 21.75
CA GLY A 200 8.23 -3.59 22.30
C GLY A 200 9.30 -4.46 21.62
N PRO A 201 9.31 -4.61 20.27
CA PRO A 201 10.31 -5.39 19.57
C PRO A 201 11.74 -4.85 19.74
N ALA A 202 11.91 -3.51 19.71
CA ALA A 202 13.20 -2.87 19.87
C ALA A 202 13.78 -3.06 21.29
N VAL A 203 12.92 -2.95 22.32
CA VAL A 203 13.30 -3.20 23.72
C VAL A 203 13.62 -4.67 23.95
N PHE A 204 12.85 -5.59 23.35
CA PHE A 204 13.12 -7.03 23.47
C PHE A 204 14.46 -7.41 22.85
N CYS A 205 14.80 -6.88 21.66
CA CYS A 205 16.11 -7.06 21.05
C CYS A 205 17.24 -6.46 21.88
N GLY A 206 17.05 -5.24 22.42
CA GLY A 206 18.07 -4.58 23.26
C GLY A 206 18.36 -5.35 24.56
N VAL A 207 17.32 -5.82 25.25
CA VAL A 207 17.47 -6.61 26.50
C VAL A 207 18.05 -7.99 26.20
N GLY A 208 17.63 -8.64 25.12
CA GLY A 208 18.17 -9.94 24.71
C GLY A 208 19.66 -9.88 24.36
N LEU A 209 20.09 -8.84 23.63
CA LEU A 209 21.50 -8.64 23.28
C LEU A 209 22.39 -8.37 24.50
N THR A 210 21.92 -7.55 25.44
CA THR A 210 22.70 -7.24 26.66
C THR A 210 22.87 -8.48 27.53
N LEU A 211 21.79 -9.23 27.80
CA LEU A 211 21.85 -10.48 28.55
C LEU A 211 22.71 -11.56 27.86
N GLY A 212 22.62 -11.65 26.52
CA GLY A 212 23.44 -12.57 25.72
C GLY A 212 24.93 -12.26 25.85
N LEU A 213 25.34 -10.99 25.73
CA LEU A 213 26.73 -10.57 25.88
C LEU A 213 27.27 -10.81 27.30
N LEU A 214 26.45 -10.56 28.33
CA LEU A 214 26.78 -10.90 29.71
C LEU A 214 27.00 -12.41 29.91
N GLY A 215 26.15 -13.24 29.28
CA GLY A 215 26.29 -14.69 29.29
C GLY A 215 27.59 -15.17 28.62
N VAL A 216 27.96 -14.58 27.49
CA VAL A 216 29.21 -14.91 26.79
C VAL A 216 30.44 -14.49 27.62
N ALA A 217 30.44 -13.28 28.18
CA ALA A 217 31.55 -12.79 28.99
C ALA A 217 31.75 -13.64 30.26
N THR A 218 30.65 -13.99 30.95
CA THR A 218 30.71 -14.85 32.13
C THR A 218 31.16 -16.26 31.78
N GLY A 219 30.64 -16.87 30.70
CA GLY A 219 31.09 -18.17 30.22
C GLY A 219 32.57 -18.20 29.85
N LEU A 220 33.06 -17.17 29.15
CA LEU A 220 34.46 -17.06 28.77
C LEU A 220 35.38 -16.91 30.01
N PHE A 221 34.95 -16.15 31.02
CA PHE A 221 35.68 -16.03 32.29
C PHE A 221 35.82 -17.39 33.00
N PHE A 222 34.75 -18.18 33.08
CA PHE A 222 34.79 -19.50 33.70
C PHE A 222 35.64 -20.50 32.91
N LEU A 223 35.60 -20.46 31.56
CA LEU A 223 36.44 -21.30 30.72
C LEU A 223 37.93 -20.96 30.87
N ILE A 224 38.29 -19.67 30.87
CA ILE A 224 39.67 -19.23 31.10
C ILE A 224 40.14 -19.68 32.48
N LYS A 225 39.35 -19.47 33.53
CA LYS A 225 39.65 -19.94 34.89
C LYS A 225 39.90 -21.45 34.92
N ALA A 226 39.03 -22.25 34.29
CA ALA A 226 39.16 -23.71 34.22
C ALA A 226 40.44 -24.17 33.50
N THR A 227 40.86 -23.44 32.45
CA THR A 227 42.12 -23.74 31.72
C THR A 227 43.38 -23.26 32.46
N THR A 228 43.28 -22.25 33.33
CA THR A 228 44.42 -21.75 34.12
C THR A 228 44.63 -22.48 35.44
N THR A 229 43.63 -23.22 35.93
CA THR A 229 43.78 -24.16 37.04
C THR A 229 44.28 -25.51 36.50
N ASP A 230 45.57 -25.57 36.17
CA ASP A 230 46.30 -26.84 36.11
C ASP A 230 46.41 -27.39 37.55
N THR A 231 45.42 -28.18 37.95
CA THR A 231 45.57 -29.12 39.07
C THR A 231 45.53 -30.55 38.52
N PRO A 232 46.51 -31.41 38.85
CA PRO A 232 46.63 -32.77 38.30
C PRO A 232 45.46 -33.73 38.61
N ASP A 233 44.46 -33.30 39.38
CA ASP A 233 43.38 -34.17 39.88
C ASP A 233 42.14 -34.25 38.96
N MET A 234 41.90 -33.30 38.05
CA MET A 234 40.73 -33.38 37.15
C MET A 234 40.86 -34.45 36.05
N ALA A 235 42.09 -34.77 35.63
CA ALA A 235 42.34 -35.81 34.63
C ALA A 235 41.95 -37.23 35.13
N LYS A 236 41.94 -37.45 36.45
CA LYS A 236 41.53 -38.72 37.06
C LYS A 236 40.01 -38.89 37.09
N ASN A 237 39.26 -37.80 37.29
CA ASN A 237 37.79 -37.83 37.35
C ASN A 237 37.13 -37.96 35.96
N ILE A 238 37.71 -37.36 34.91
CA ILE A 238 37.17 -37.48 33.54
C ILE A 238 37.33 -38.91 32.99
N LYS A 239 38.43 -39.60 33.32
CA LYS A 239 38.60 -41.03 32.95
C LYS A 239 37.58 -41.94 33.62
N HIS A 240 37.19 -41.65 34.87
CA HIS A 240 36.20 -42.44 35.60
C HIS A 240 34.76 -42.28 35.05
N LEU A 241 34.43 -41.10 34.52
CA LEU A 241 33.14 -40.82 33.87
C LEU A 241 33.03 -41.43 32.46
N MET A 242 34.13 -41.50 31.70
CA MET A 242 34.15 -42.16 30.39
C MET A 242 34.04 -43.69 30.48
N GLN A 243 34.47 -44.31 31.59
CA GLN A 243 34.30 -45.75 31.80
C GLN A 243 32.84 -46.15 32.10
N TRP A 244 32.03 -45.26 32.69
CA TRP A 244 30.61 -45.53 32.96
C TRP A 244 29.70 -45.42 31.73
N THR A 245 30.06 -44.59 30.74
CA THR A 245 29.29 -44.42 29.52
C THR A 245 29.45 -45.58 28.53
N GLN A 246 30.53 -46.36 28.65
CA GLN A 246 30.76 -47.54 27.82
C GLN A 246 30.07 -48.82 28.32
N SER A 247 29.67 -48.87 29.61
CA SER A 247 28.99 -50.03 30.19
C SER A 247 27.47 -50.08 29.96
N ILE A 248 26.85 -48.99 29.47
CA ILE A 248 25.39 -48.88 29.27
C ILE A 248 24.96 -49.33 27.86
N LYS A 249 25.91 -49.58 26.94
CA LYS A 249 25.61 -49.93 25.52
C LYS A 249 25.49 -51.43 25.23
N THR A 250 25.53 -52.31 26.23
CA THR A 250 25.37 -53.77 26.02
C THR A 250 24.31 -54.35 26.95
N VAL A 251 23.03 -54.13 26.62
CA VAL A 251 21.93 -54.99 27.06
C VAL A 251 21.17 -55.41 25.79
N PRO A 252 21.07 -56.72 25.48
CA PRO A 252 20.46 -57.20 24.24
C PRO A 252 18.92 -57.08 24.28
N PRO A 253 18.26 -57.00 23.12
CA PRO A 253 16.81 -56.85 23.05
C PRO A 253 16.14 -58.21 23.29
N GLY A 254 15.24 -58.29 24.27
CA GLY A 254 14.39 -59.46 24.46
C GLY A 254 13.72 -59.53 25.83
N PHE A 255 12.52 -58.94 25.91
CA PHE A 255 11.23 -59.51 26.37
C PHE A 255 10.23 -58.38 26.64
#